data_AF-A0A397CQZ1-F1
#
_entry.id   AF-A0A397CQZ1-F1
#
_cell.length_a   1.000
_cell.length_b   1.000
_cell.length_c   1.000
_cell.angle_alpha   90.00
_cell.angle_beta   90.00
_cell.angle_gamma   90.00
#
_symmetry.space_group_name_H-M   'P 1'
#
loop_
_entity.id
_entity.type
_entity.pdbx_description
1 polymer ?
#
loop_
_entity_poly.entity_id
_entity_poly.type
_entity_poly.pdbx_seq_one_letter_code
_entity_poly.pdbx_strand_id
1 'polypeptide(L)'
;MDRCCVGIVHENEGVDVIESNLTTSPLPRLSVPVVVLSHGNHTMFMSMKMEPGITNDVVEQMETQWAAGQAALAELSATSVHRILPDAGHDIAHDKPDVVAKAILAVLHESRGDADAGLRSLDDTV
;
A
#
# COMPACT_ATOMS: atom_id res chain seq x y z
N MET A 1 -31.03 -22.84 -0.62
CA MET A 1 -29.63 -22.41 -0.43
C MET A 1 -29.00 -22.48 -1.80
N ASP A 2 -28.88 -21.38 -2.55
CA ASP A 2 -28.25 -21.38 -3.90
C ASP A 2 -28.05 -19.96 -4.48
N ARG A 3 -27.62 -18.99 -3.66
CA ARG A 3 -27.43 -17.60 -4.13
C ARG A 3 -26.18 -16.86 -3.63
N CYS A 4 -25.25 -17.53 -2.94
CA CYS A 4 -24.02 -16.88 -2.47
C CYS A 4 -22.89 -16.91 -3.52
N CYS A 5 -22.86 -17.91 -4.41
CA CYS A 5 -21.70 -18.16 -5.27
C CYS A 5 -21.69 -17.39 -6.60
N VAL A 6 -22.77 -16.66 -6.97
CA VAL A 6 -22.84 -15.98 -8.27
C VAL A 6 -21.94 -14.74 -8.34
N GLY A 7 -21.68 -14.09 -7.19
CA GLY A 7 -20.75 -12.95 -7.11
C GLY A 7 -19.28 -13.34 -7.31
N ILE A 8 -18.85 -14.43 -6.67
CA ILE A 8 -17.46 -14.94 -6.74
C ILE A 8 -17.10 -15.43 -8.16
N VAL A 9 -18.06 -16.02 -8.88
CA VAL A 9 -17.80 -16.54 -10.23
C VAL A 9 -17.61 -15.40 -11.24
N HIS A 10 -18.35 -14.30 -11.12
CA HIS A 10 -18.19 -13.13 -12.01
C HIS A 10 -16.90 -12.35 -11.75
N GLU A 11 -16.43 -12.27 -10.50
CA GLU A 11 -15.15 -11.62 -10.18
C GLU A 11 -13.96 -12.38 -10.80
N ASN A 12 -14.02 -13.72 -10.79
CA ASN A 12 -12.97 -14.57 -11.37
C ASN A 12 -12.89 -14.51 -12.91
N GLU A 13 -14.00 -14.32 -13.63
CA GLU A 13 -14.00 -14.21 -15.10
C GLU A 13 -13.21 -12.99 -15.62
N GLY A 14 -13.02 -11.98 -14.77
CA GLY A 14 -12.24 -10.78 -15.09
C GLY A 14 -10.77 -10.86 -14.65
N VAL A 15 -10.36 -11.85 -13.84
CA VAL A 15 -9.04 -11.86 -13.20
C VAL A 15 -7.91 -11.88 -14.21
N ASP A 16 -7.97 -12.76 -15.22
CA ASP A 16 -6.92 -12.84 -16.25
C ASP A 16 -6.77 -11.53 -17.03
N VAL A 17 -7.89 -10.86 -17.32
CA VAL A 17 -7.92 -9.57 -18.03
C VAL A 17 -7.39 -8.46 -17.12
N ILE A 18 -7.76 -8.47 -15.82
CA ILE A 18 -7.29 -7.52 -14.82
C ILE A 18 -5.78 -7.69 -14.59
N GLU A 19 -5.29 -8.91 -14.39
CA GLU A 19 -3.87 -9.21 -14.25
C GLU A 19 -3.09 -8.80 -15.49
N SER A 20 -3.58 -9.13 -16.69
CA SER A 20 -2.95 -8.72 -17.94
C SER A 20 -2.87 -7.20 -18.06
N ASN A 21 -3.95 -6.48 -17.74
CA ASN A 21 -3.97 -5.01 -17.79
C ASN A 21 -3.07 -4.40 -16.71
N LEU A 22 -3.05 -4.94 -15.49
CA LEU A 22 -2.19 -4.47 -14.40
C LEU A 22 -0.70 -4.69 -14.71
N THR A 23 -0.35 -5.77 -15.40
CA THR A 23 1.04 -6.13 -15.72
C THR A 23 1.57 -5.48 -16.99
N THR A 24 0.70 -5.10 -17.93
CA THR A 24 1.10 -4.54 -19.24
C THR A 24 0.82 -3.05 -19.40
N SER A 25 -0.07 -2.47 -18.60
CA SER A 25 -0.32 -1.04 -18.64
C SER A 25 0.91 -0.28 -18.10
N PRO A 26 1.41 0.74 -18.81
CA PRO A 26 2.43 1.61 -18.25
C PRO A 26 1.87 2.28 -16.99
N LEU A 27 2.68 2.33 -15.93
CA LEU A 27 2.30 3.02 -14.71
C LEU A 27 2.13 4.53 -15.01
N PRO A 28 1.04 5.15 -14.55
CA PRO A 28 0.83 6.58 -14.76
C PRO A 28 1.88 7.37 -13.99
N ARG A 29 2.39 8.46 -14.59
CA ARG A 29 3.16 9.46 -13.85
C ARG A 29 2.19 10.52 -13.30
N LEU A 30 2.21 10.67 -11.99
CA LEU A 30 1.43 11.63 -11.24
C LEU A 30 2.22 12.95 -11.13
N SER A 31 1.54 14.07 -11.33
CA SER A 31 2.09 15.42 -11.15
C SER A 31 1.78 16.01 -9.77
N VAL A 32 1.39 15.17 -8.82
CA VAL A 32 0.98 15.56 -7.46
C VAL A 32 1.90 14.93 -6.43
N PRO A 33 2.10 15.55 -5.26
CA PRO A 33 2.87 14.92 -4.20
C PRO A 33 2.20 13.64 -3.69
N VAL A 34 2.98 12.62 -3.41
CA VAL A 34 2.51 11.30 -2.95
C VAL A 34 3.20 10.92 -1.65
N VAL A 35 2.43 10.42 -0.68
CA VAL A 35 2.98 9.77 0.51
C VAL A 35 2.46 8.35 0.56
N VAL A 36 3.38 7.39 0.64
CA VAL A 36 3.07 5.97 0.83
C VAL A 36 3.40 5.62 2.28
N LEU A 37 2.40 5.16 3.02
CA LEU A 37 2.57 4.60 4.36
C LEU A 37 2.36 3.09 4.26
N SER A 38 3.37 2.30 4.61
CA SER A 38 3.28 0.84 4.62
C SER A 38 3.50 0.28 6.02
N HIS A 39 2.87 -0.86 6.29
CA HIS A 39 3.08 -1.58 7.53
C HIS A 39 4.53 -2.07 7.63
N GLY A 40 5.06 -2.08 8.85
CA GLY A 40 6.32 -2.72 9.17
C GLY A 40 6.13 -3.98 10.01
N ASN A 41 4.95 -4.18 10.62
CA ASN A 41 4.64 -5.46 11.25
C ASN A 41 4.17 -6.46 10.17
N HIS A 42 4.76 -7.66 10.17
CA HIS A 42 4.45 -8.67 9.15
C HIS A 42 3.22 -9.51 9.53
N THR A 43 2.17 -8.86 10.05
CA THR A 43 0.98 -9.57 10.51
C THR A 43 -0.11 -9.66 9.45
N MET A 44 0.01 -8.91 8.36
CA MET A 44 -1.01 -8.79 7.31
C MET A 44 -1.45 -10.15 6.76
N PHE A 45 -0.48 -11.02 6.45
CA PHE A 45 -0.75 -12.32 5.83
C PHE A 45 -0.78 -13.49 6.83
N MET A 46 -0.67 -13.24 8.14
CA MET A 46 -0.53 -14.31 9.13
C MET A 46 -1.78 -15.20 9.23
N SER A 47 -2.97 -14.64 9.02
CA SER A 47 -4.23 -15.41 9.01
C SER A 47 -4.33 -16.39 7.84
N MET A 48 -3.60 -16.14 6.74
CA MET A 48 -3.61 -17.01 5.56
C MET A 48 -2.95 -18.36 5.83
N LYS A 49 -2.16 -18.50 6.90
CA LYS A 49 -1.59 -19.78 7.33
C LYS A 49 -2.63 -20.82 7.73
N MET A 50 -3.89 -20.40 7.91
CA MET A 50 -5.02 -21.31 8.12
C MET A 50 -5.40 -22.08 6.85
N GLU A 51 -5.00 -21.60 5.67
CA GLU A 51 -5.27 -22.24 4.39
C GLU A 51 -4.25 -23.34 4.07
N PRO A 52 -4.69 -24.50 3.55
CA PRO A 52 -3.79 -25.58 3.15
C PRO A 52 -2.74 -25.12 2.12
N GLY A 53 -1.47 -25.39 2.39
CA GLY A 53 -0.36 -25.09 1.47
C GLY A 53 0.28 -23.72 1.67
N ILE A 54 -0.22 -22.87 2.57
CA ILE A 54 0.40 -21.59 2.90
C ILE A 54 1.44 -21.81 4.02
N THR A 55 2.73 -21.82 3.64
CA THR A 55 3.86 -21.96 4.57
C THR A 55 4.36 -20.60 5.06
N ASN A 56 5.27 -20.59 6.04
CA ASN A 56 5.96 -19.37 6.46
C ASN A 56 6.72 -18.72 5.29
N ASP A 57 7.38 -19.53 4.46
CA ASP A 57 8.15 -19.04 3.30
C ASP A 57 7.24 -18.38 2.26
N VAL A 58 6.01 -18.89 2.07
CA VAL A 58 5.02 -18.27 1.18
C VAL A 58 4.57 -16.92 1.76
N VAL A 59 4.33 -16.84 3.07
CA VAL A 59 3.97 -15.58 3.74
C VAL A 59 5.11 -14.56 3.65
N GLU A 60 6.36 -14.96 3.82
CA GLU A 60 7.52 -14.08 3.68
C GLU A 60 7.67 -13.56 2.24
N GLN A 61 7.40 -14.41 1.24
CA GLN A 61 7.35 -13.98 -0.16
C GLN A 61 6.23 -12.96 -0.41
N MET A 62 5.05 -13.17 0.19
CA MET A 62 3.93 -12.21 0.09
C MET A 62 4.29 -10.86 0.72
N GLU A 63 4.89 -10.85 1.91
CA GLU A 63 5.38 -9.61 2.55
C GLU A 63 6.44 -8.91 1.68
N THR A 64 7.33 -9.68 1.05
CA THR A 64 8.36 -9.14 0.16
C THR A 64 7.75 -8.50 -1.09
N GLN A 65 6.79 -9.19 -1.73
CA GLN A 65 6.08 -8.65 -2.90
C GLN A 65 5.22 -7.44 -2.52
N TRP A 66 4.58 -7.45 -1.36
CA TRP A 66 3.85 -6.31 -0.83
C TRP A 66 4.77 -5.10 -0.65
N ALA A 67 5.89 -5.26 0.04
CA ALA A 67 6.87 -4.19 0.26
C ALA A 67 7.39 -3.60 -1.08
N ALA A 68 7.67 -4.46 -2.06
CA ALA A 68 8.07 -4.04 -3.40
C ALA A 68 6.96 -3.23 -4.11
N GLY A 69 5.70 -3.65 -3.99
CA GLY A 69 4.56 -2.91 -4.52
C GLY A 69 4.40 -1.53 -3.89
N GLN A 70 4.58 -1.42 -2.56
CA GLN A 70 4.53 -0.14 -1.85
C GLN A 70 5.67 0.80 -2.29
N ALA A 71 6.87 0.27 -2.49
CA ALA A 71 7.99 1.04 -3.04
C ALA A 71 7.69 1.55 -4.45
N ALA A 72 7.11 0.71 -5.31
CA ALA A 72 6.75 1.09 -6.68
C ALA A 72 5.67 2.19 -6.73
N LEU A 73 4.75 2.25 -5.75
CA LEU A 73 3.78 3.35 -5.65
C LEU A 73 4.44 4.71 -5.43
N ALA A 74 5.58 4.76 -4.73
CA ALA A 74 6.31 6.00 -4.52
C ALA A 74 6.94 6.52 -5.83
N GLU A 75 7.30 5.63 -6.75
CA GLU A 75 7.87 5.99 -8.06
C GLU A 75 6.88 6.65 -9.02
N LEU A 76 5.58 6.61 -8.71
CA LEU A 76 4.54 7.21 -9.54
C LEU A 76 4.63 8.74 -9.59
N SER A 77 5.28 9.37 -8.60
CA SER A 77 5.46 10.82 -8.55
C SER A 77 6.94 11.20 -8.43
N ALA A 78 7.31 12.36 -9.00
CA ALA A 78 8.62 12.94 -8.78
C ALA A 78 8.77 13.56 -7.36
N THR A 79 7.65 13.74 -6.65
CA THR A 79 7.58 14.35 -5.33
C THR A 79 6.90 13.35 -4.40
N SER A 80 7.70 12.45 -3.82
CA SER A 80 7.17 11.33 -3.06
C SER A 80 7.95 11.03 -1.78
N VAL A 81 7.28 10.50 -0.77
CA VAL A 81 7.91 9.89 0.41
C VAL A 81 7.28 8.52 0.68
N HIS A 82 8.10 7.50 0.91
CA HIS A 82 7.66 6.18 1.37
C HIS A 82 8.15 5.96 2.80
N ARG A 83 7.22 5.71 3.73
CA ARG A 83 7.53 5.37 5.12
C ARG A 83 6.99 4.01 5.49
N ILE A 84 7.89 3.18 6.00
CA ILE A 84 7.56 1.90 6.63
C ILE A 84 7.39 2.17 8.13
N LEU A 85 6.23 1.85 8.68
CA LEU A 85 5.92 2.09 10.10
C LEU A 85 6.13 0.79 10.89
N PRO A 86 7.24 0.64 11.65
CA PRO A 86 7.64 -0.65 12.24
C PRO A 86 6.58 -1.28 13.14
N ASP A 87 5.83 -0.45 13.87
CA ASP A 87 4.82 -0.91 14.83
C ASP A 87 3.37 -0.84 14.29
N ALA A 88 3.16 -0.56 13.00
CA ALA A 88 1.83 -0.51 12.40
C ALA A 88 1.54 -1.80 11.62
N GLY A 89 0.29 -2.26 11.69
CA GLY A 89 -0.22 -3.37 10.90
C GLY A 89 -0.95 -2.91 9.65
N HIS A 90 -1.74 -3.81 9.08
CA HIS A 90 -2.46 -3.55 7.83
C HIS A 90 -3.49 -2.41 7.95
N ASP A 91 -4.00 -2.13 9.16
CA ASP A 91 -4.90 -1.01 9.43
C ASP A 91 -4.15 0.19 10.06
N ILE A 92 -3.29 0.81 9.25
CA ILE A 92 -2.46 1.96 9.69
C ILE A 92 -3.32 3.14 10.16
N ALA A 93 -4.51 3.34 9.58
CA ALA A 93 -5.40 4.43 9.96
C ALA A 93 -5.94 4.25 11.38
N HIS A 94 -6.21 3.02 11.78
CA HIS A 94 -6.55 2.67 13.16
C HIS A 94 -5.32 2.72 14.09
N ASP A 95 -4.20 2.13 13.67
CA ASP A 95 -3.02 1.94 14.53
C ASP A 95 -2.24 3.25 14.78
N LYS A 96 -2.15 4.11 13.77
CA LYS A 96 -1.32 5.33 13.76
C LYS A 96 -2.07 6.52 13.14
N PRO A 97 -3.27 6.90 13.65
CA PRO A 97 -4.08 7.97 13.07
C PRO A 97 -3.34 9.31 12.98
N ASP A 98 -2.50 9.62 13.96
CA ASP A 98 -1.69 10.84 13.97
C ASP A 98 -0.68 10.89 12.82
N VAL A 99 -0.09 9.75 12.45
CA VAL A 99 0.86 9.65 11.33
C VAL A 99 0.12 9.86 10.00
N VAL A 100 -1.08 9.29 9.87
CA VAL A 100 -1.94 9.50 8.69
C VAL A 100 -2.34 10.97 8.57
N ALA A 101 -2.77 11.61 9.66
CA ALA A 101 -3.12 13.02 9.67
C ALA A 101 -1.92 13.91 9.26
N LYS A 102 -0.73 13.63 9.79
CA LYS A 102 0.51 14.33 9.41
C LYS A 102 0.85 14.15 7.94
N ALA A 103 0.72 12.93 7.40
CA ALA A 103 0.95 12.66 5.99
C ALA A 103 -0.01 13.45 5.08
N ILE A 104 -1.30 13.52 5.45
CA ILE A 104 -2.29 14.31 4.71
C ILE A 104 -1.91 15.80 4.72
N LEU A 105 -1.55 16.34 5.88
CA LEU A 105 -1.14 17.74 6.01
C LEU A 105 0.11 18.03 5.16
N ALA A 106 1.13 17.17 5.23
CA ALA A 106 2.35 17.29 4.45
C ALA A 106 2.07 17.34 2.93
N VAL A 107 1.19 16.46 2.42
CA VAL A 107 0.76 16.49 1.01
C VAL A 107 0.10 17.82 0.65
N LEU A 108 -0.76 18.35 1.53
CA LEU A 108 -1.43 19.64 1.30
C LEU A 108 -0.45 20.82 1.31
N HIS A 109 0.52 20.84 2.24
CA HIS A 109 1.56 21.87 2.30
C HIS A 109 2.47 21.82 1.06
N GLU A 110 2.91 20.63 0.66
CA GLU A 110 3.72 20.43 -0.53
C GLU A 110 2.98 20.90 -1.79
N SER A 111 1.69 20.58 -1.93
CA SER A 111 0.86 21.03 -3.06
C SER A 111 0.71 22.55 -3.16
N ARG A 112 0.96 23.27 -2.05
CA ARG A 112 0.91 24.74 -1.97
C ARG A 112 2.30 25.38 -2.10
N GLY A 113 3.35 24.58 -2.28
CA GLY A 113 4.74 25.05 -2.42
C GLY A 113 5.46 25.30 -1.09
N ASP A 114 4.91 24.84 0.04
CA ASP A 114 5.55 24.92 1.35
C ASP A 114 6.27 23.60 1.65
N ALA A 115 7.49 23.46 1.14
CA ALA A 115 8.26 22.21 1.25
C ALA A 115 8.72 21.91 2.68
N ASP A 116 8.87 22.92 3.54
CA ASP A 116 9.35 22.76 4.91
C ASP A 116 8.25 22.18 5.82
N ALA A 117 6.99 22.63 5.66
CA ALA A 117 5.82 21.97 6.25
C ALA A 117 5.28 20.80 5.38
N GLY A 118 5.86 20.60 4.20
CA GLY A 118 5.49 19.63 3.18
C GLY A 118 6.07 18.24 3.45
N LEU A 119 6.45 17.54 2.39
CA LEU A 119 6.93 16.16 2.50
C LEU A 119 8.21 16.03 3.35
N ARG A 120 9.07 17.05 3.38
CA ARG A 120 10.29 17.07 4.22
C ARG A 120 9.99 17.02 5.71
N SER A 121 8.83 17.50 6.14
CA SER A 121 8.42 17.43 7.56
C SER A 121 8.24 16.00 8.06
N LEU A 122 8.19 15.02 7.14
CA LEU A 122 8.03 13.61 7.45
C LEU A 122 9.36 12.89 7.69
N ASP A 123 10.51 13.52 7.41
CA ASP A 123 11.84 12.90 7.51
C ASP A 123 12.34 12.75 8.96
N ASP A 124 11.71 13.42 9.93
CA ASP A 124 12.20 13.54 11.32
C ASP A 124 11.60 12.56 12.35
N THR A 125 10.96 11.47 11.92
CA THR A 125 10.43 10.47 12.87
C THR A 125 10.85 9.05 12.48
N VAL A 126 11.99 8.63 13.04
CA VAL A 126 12.35 7.22 13.24
C VAL A 126 11.46 6.64 14.33
#